data_AF-A0A2D0N7H4-F1
#
_entry.id   AF-A0A2D0N7H4-F1
#
_cell.length_a   1.000
_cell.length_b   1.000
_cell.length_c   1.000
_cell.angle_alpha   90.00
_cell.angle_beta   90.00
_cell.angle_gamma   90.00
#
_symmetry.space_group_name_H-M   'P 1'
#
loop_
_entity.id
_entity.type
_entity.pdbx_description
1 polymer ?
#
loop_
_entity_poly.entity_id
_entity_poly.type
_entity_poly.pdbx_seq_one_letter_code
_entity_poly.pdbx_strand_id
1 'polypeptide(L)'
;MQNSLGLTIKIFQFSFIILLITVSISATNAQAFEVEISENSLVCSFDGGIHEFDNVYAFRASRSTEILVKEILEYVGLAQNFKIYRGTVSNAFAYIENGERFVIYSQNWVDSLLIQTGNEWSTIGVLVHEIGHHLLGHTLDYKVGHTNKENEADEWVGYLLHRMGANLEQAQRAVKLLYLSNNQTSDKYKTKIERLKAIEKGFLKSLEEENRKKNIDIKALSSSKKKIGNQIYEVAIIDSMFWMVENLNYEINNSWCYDLDPEYCKKYGRLYMWESAKQACIEVGWRLPTKQEVEGMAERFGYTDQDYGKLAFEMLKEGGIGNFNGKFGGQVIPSLQGEYRSSRGVGEWGEYWTGVERNDKSAYTYLLMNKNGSFSHVSEPKSITASCRCVKAIEKE
;
A
#
# COMPACT_ATOMS: atom_id res chain seq x y z
N MET A 1 -82.18 -19.87 79.15
CA MET A 1 -81.37 -18.70 79.55
C MET A 1 -80.43 -18.37 78.39
N GLN A 2 -80.35 -17.08 78.07
CA GLN A 2 -79.69 -16.42 76.95
C GLN A 2 -78.29 -16.93 76.59
N ASN A 3 -78.01 -17.10 75.28
CA ASN A 3 -77.32 -16.04 74.51
C ASN A 3 -77.27 -16.38 73.01
N SER A 4 -77.57 -15.36 72.21
CA SER A 4 -77.54 -15.33 70.75
C SER A 4 -76.11 -15.37 70.20
N LEU A 5 -75.92 -15.96 69.03
CA LEU A 5 -74.87 -15.52 68.11
C LEU A 5 -75.27 -15.79 66.66
N GLY A 6 -75.11 -14.75 65.85
CA GLY A 6 -75.71 -14.60 64.55
C GLY A 6 -74.83 -15.14 63.41
N LEU A 7 -75.53 -15.39 62.33
CA LEU A 7 -75.05 -15.74 61.00
C LEU A 7 -74.24 -14.56 60.40
N THR A 8 -73.07 -14.82 59.80
CA THR A 8 -72.57 -13.95 58.73
C THR A 8 -71.57 -14.69 57.83
N ILE A 9 -71.97 -14.80 56.57
CA ILE A 9 -71.23 -15.32 55.42
C ILE A 9 -70.00 -14.44 55.20
N LYS A 10 -68.80 -15.02 55.29
CA LYS A 10 -67.55 -14.35 54.89
C LYS A 10 -67.15 -14.76 53.48
N ILE A 11 -67.23 -13.76 52.60
CA ILE A 11 -66.63 -13.68 51.28
C ILE A 11 -65.12 -13.93 51.40
N PHE A 12 -64.61 -14.98 50.76
CA PHE A 12 -63.18 -15.19 50.60
C PHE A 12 -62.64 -14.17 49.58
N GLN A 13 -61.88 -13.20 50.06
CA GLN A 13 -61.04 -12.36 49.21
C GLN A 13 -59.98 -13.24 48.56
N PHE A 14 -60.11 -13.48 47.25
CA PHE A 14 -58.97 -13.90 46.42
C PHE A 14 -57.99 -12.73 46.36
N SER A 15 -56.93 -12.79 47.16
CA SER A 15 -55.76 -11.93 46.97
C SER A 15 -55.14 -12.28 45.62
N PHE A 16 -55.26 -11.37 44.67
CA PHE A 16 -54.53 -11.37 43.41
C PHE A 16 -53.03 -11.27 43.75
N ILE A 17 -52.34 -12.40 43.87
CA ILE A 17 -50.88 -12.42 43.84
C ILE A 17 -50.51 -12.18 42.38
N ILE A 18 -50.33 -10.90 42.02
CA ILE A 18 -49.55 -10.53 40.84
C ILE A 18 -48.13 -10.99 41.14
N LEU A 19 -47.81 -12.21 40.75
CA LEU A 19 -46.43 -12.66 40.65
C LEU A 19 -45.82 -11.84 39.51
N LEU A 20 -45.25 -10.69 39.88
CA LEU A 20 -44.29 -9.95 39.07
C LEU A 20 -43.14 -10.92 38.83
N ILE A 21 -43.24 -11.70 37.74
CA ILE A 21 -42.08 -12.28 37.09
C ILE A 21 -41.31 -11.06 36.60
N THR A 22 -40.43 -10.54 37.44
CA THR A 22 -39.32 -9.73 36.96
C THR A 22 -38.55 -10.68 36.06
N VAL A 23 -38.80 -10.58 34.76
CA VAL A 23 -37.82 -10.98 33.77
C VAL A 23 -36.64 -10.08 34.05
N SER A 24 -35.72 -10.56 34.88
CA SER A 24 -34.35 -10.07 34.93
C SER A 24 -33.77 -10.35 33.55
N ILE A 25 -34.10 -9.49 32.59
CA ILE A 25 -33.24 -9.28 31.44
C ILE A 25 -31.95 -8.80 32.09
N SER A 26 -31.02 -9.72 32.30
CA SER A 26 -29.63 -9.40 32.51
C SER A 26 -29.21 -8.68 31.23
N ALA A 27 -29.48 -7.37 31.19
CA ALA A 27 -28.68 -6.45 30.43
C ALA A 27 -27.27 -6.68 30.95
N THR A 28 -26.50 -7.46 30.21
CA THR A 28 -25.06 -7.53 30.39
C THR A 28 -24.56 -6.12 30.14
N ASN A 29 -24.55 -5.30 31.18
CA ASN A 29 -23.81 -4.05 31.18
C ASN A 29 -22.39 -4.45 30.80
N ALA A 30 -21.92 -3.99 29.65
CA ALA A 30 -20.52 -4.10 29.27
C ALA A 30 -19.73 -3.25 30.27
N GLN A 31 -19.42 -3.83 31.43
CA GLN A 31 -18.71 -3.15 32.50
C GLN A 31 -17.27 -2.95 32.02
N ALA A 32 -16.85 -1.68 31.98
CA ALA A 32 -15.46 -1.34 31.72
C ALA A 32 -14.58 -1.90 32.83
N PHE A 33 -13.37 -2.30 32.50
CA PHE A 33 -12.35 -2.63 33.50
C PHE A 33 -11.09 -1.82 33.23
N GLU A 34 -10.38 -1.49 34.30
CA GLU A 34 -9.08 -0.83 34.19
C GLU A 34 -8.04 -1.84 33.72
N VAL A 35 -7.22 -1.42 32.76
CA VAL A 35 -6.13 -2.21 32.21
C VAL A 35 -4.89 -1.97 33.07
N GLU A 36 -4.57 -2.93 33.92
CA GLU A 36 -3.31 -2.93 34.66
C GLU A 36 -2.20 -3.46 33.75
N ILE A 37 -1.21 -2.62 33.46
CA ILE A 37 0.00 -2.99 32.72
C ILE A 37 1.16 -2.88 33.69
N SER A 38 1.84 -3.99 33.99
CA SER A 38 2.98 -3.96 34.91
C SER A 38 4.14 -3.15 34.30
N GLU A 39 4.97 -2.51 35.13
CA GLU A 39 6.13 -1.74 34.66
C GLU A 39 7.10 -2.57 33.80
N ASN A 40 7.10 -3.90 33.96
CA ASN A 40 7.95 -4.82 33.20
C ASN A 40 7.28 -5.37 31.94
N SER A 41 6.01 -5.03 31.70
CA SER A 41 5.25 -5.50 30.55
C SER A 41 5.65 -4.74 29.29
N LEU A 42 5.99 -5.50 28.25
CA LEU A 42 6.41 -4.92 26.97
C LEU A 42 5.18 -4.59 26.13
N VAL A 43 4.99 -3.30 25.87
CA VAL A 43 3.90 -2.78 25.04
C VAL A 43 4.44 -2.37 23.66
N CYS A 44 3.79 -2.84 22.60
CA CYS A 44 4.04 -2.41 21.23
C CYS A 44 2.83 -1.62 20.75
N SER A 45 2.98 -0.31 20.51
CA SER A 45 1.91 0.55 20.00
C SER A 45 2.04 0.69 18.49
N PHE A 46 0.91 0.72 17.78
CA PHE A 46 0.85 0.82 16.32
C PHE A 46 1.66 1.98 15.74
N ASP A 47 1.86 3.07 16.48
CA ASP A 47 2.63 4.23 15.99
C ASP A 47 4.14 4.11 16.23
N GLY A 48 4.60 2.99 16.81
CA GLY A 48 5.97 2.74 17.22
C GLY A 48 6.44 3.60 18.39
N GLY A 49 5.54 4.35 19.02
CA GLY A 49 5.83 5.22 20.15
C GLY A 49 5.93 4.47 21.47
N ILE A 50 6.76 4.99 22.37
CA ILE A 50 6.73 4.62 23.79
C ILE A 50 5.73 5.56 24.45
N HIS A 51 4.64 5.01 24.97
CA HIS A 51 3.60 5.77 25.66
C HIS A 51 3.51 5.32 27.11
N GLU A 52 3.23 6.27 28.00
CA GLU A 52 2.76 5.97 29.35
C GLU A 52 1.26 5.63 29.27
N PHE A 53 0.88 4.45 29.75
CA PHE A 53 -0.47 3.91 29.64
C PHE A 53 -1.27 4.03 30.95
N ASP A 54 -1.23 5.21 31.55
CA ASP A 54 -1.98 5.48 32.77
C ASP A 54 -3.48 5.60 32.49
N ASN A 55 -4.31 4.99 33.35
CA ASN A 55 -5.78 5.08 33.29
C ASN A 55 -6.39 4.57 31.97
N VAL A 56 -5.86 3.47 31.42
CA VAL A 56 -6.48 2.82 30.26
C VAL A 56 -7.67 1.98 30.71
N TYR A 57 -8.86 2.27 30.19
CA TYR A 57 -10.06 1.49 30.43
C TYR A 57 -10.40 0.66 29.21
N ALA A 58 -10.59 -0.64 29.41
CA ALA A 58 -10.98 -1.59 28.38
C ALA A 58 -12.47 -1.94 28.48
N PHE A 59 -13.05 -2.18 27.31
CA PHE A 59 -14.43 -2.59 27.12
C PHE A 59 -14.46 -3.72 26.09
N ARG A 60 -15.56 -4.47 26.05
CA ARG A 60 -15.77 -5.51 25.03
C ARG A 60 -15.50 -4.95 23.62
N ALA A 61 -14.74 -5.69 22.81
CA ALA A 61 -14.55 -5.34 21.40
C ALA A 61 -15.88 -5.20 20.66
N SER A 62 -15.88 -4.40 19.59
CA SER A 62 -17.07 -4.30 18.72
C SER A 62 -17.30 -5.62 17.98
N ARG A 63 -18.57 -5.86 17.59
CA ARG A 63 -18.91 -7.08 16.86
C ARG A 63 -18.20 -7.18 15.51
N SER A 64 -18.04 -6.06 14.81
CA SER A 64 -17.29 -6.00 13.55
C SER A 64 -15.82 -6.35 13.76
N THR A 65 -15.17 -5.81 14.79
CA THR A 65 -13.78 -6.15 15.12
C THR A 65 -13.61 -7.63 15.50
N GLU A 66 -14.53 -8.19 16.30
CA GLU A 66 -14.53 -9.63 16.61
C GLU A 66 -14.61 -10.50 15.33
N ILE A 67 -15.41 -10.08 14.34
CA ILE A 67 -15.55 -10.77 13.05
C ILE A 67 -14.25 -10.67 12.24
N LEU A 68 -13.68 -9.47 12.10
CA LEU A 68 -12.43 -9.28 11.36
C LEU A 68 -11.26 -10.09 11.94
N VAL A 69 -11.12 -10.13 13.28
CA VAL A 69 -10.10 -10.96 13.92
C VAL A 69 -10.31 -12.44 13.59
N LYS A 70 -11.56 -12.91 13.65
CA LYS A 70 -11.89 -14.29 13.31
C LYS A 70 -11.54 -14.60 11.86
N GLU A 71 -11.87 -13.72 10.91
CA GLU A 71 -11.54 -13.89 9.48
C GLU A 71 -10.03 -13.92 9.25
N ILE A 72 -9.27 -13.02 9.88
CA ILE A 72 -7.80 -13.01 9.82
C ILE A 72 -7.24 -14.34 10.31
N LEU A 73 -7.69 -14.80 11.48
CA LEU A 73 -7.21 -16.03 12.12
C LEU A 73 -7.59 -17.29 11.35
N GLU A 74 -8.80 -17.37 10.82
CA GLU A 74 -9.24 -18.43 9.92
C GLU A 74 -8.38 -18.46 8.65
N TYR A 75 -8.08 -17.30 8.07
CA TYR A 75 -7.23 -17.18 6.89
C TYR A 75 -5.82 -17.73 7.14
N VAL A 76 -5.21 -17.41 8.29
CA VAL A 76 -3.86 -17.91 8.64
C VAL A 76 -3.87 -19.31 9.26
N GLY A 77 -5.04 -19.89 9.51
CA GLY A 77 -5.19 -21.22 10.11
C GLY A 77 -4.80 -21.28 11.59
N LEU A 78 -4.98 -20.20 12.34
CA LEU A 78 -4.65 -20.12 13.75
C LEU A 78 -5.90 -20.01 14.62
N ALA A 79 -5.86 -20.61 15.81
CA ALA A 79 -6.86 -20.37 16.85
C ALA A 79 -6.52 -19.07 17.59
N GLN A 80 -7.56 -18.34 18.02
CA GLN A 80 -7.36 -17.15 18.84
C GLN A 80 -6.81 -17.54 20.22
N ASN A 81 -5.64 -16.98 20.57
CA ASN A 81 -4.98 -17.17 21.87
C ASN A 81 -4.66 -15.85 22.57
N PHE A 82 -5.32 -14.77 22.17
CA PHE A 82 -5.24 -13.44 22.76
C PHE A 82 -6.63 -12.88 23.00
N LYS A 83 -6.75 -11.97 23.97
CA LYS A 83 -7.98 -11.23 24.25
C LYS A 83 -7.94 -9.90 23.51
N ILE A 84 -9.06 -9.51 22.89
CA ILE A 84 -9.18 -8.22 22.20
C ILE A 84 -10.24 -7.36 22.88
N TYR A 85 -9.88 -6.10 23.13
CA TYR A 85 -10.75 -5.12 23.76
C TYR A 85 -10.64 -3.77 23.05
N ARG A 86 -11.72 -3.00 23.07
CA ARG A 86 -11.62 -1.58 22.77
C ARG A 86 -11.14 -0.86 24.02
N GLY A 87 -10.29 0.16 23.87
CA GLY A 87 -9.71 0.88 25.00
C GLY A 87 -9.75 2.40 24.84
N THR A 88 -9.57 3.12 25.93
CA THR A 88 -9.36 4.58 25.96
C THR A 88 -7.96 4.97 25.51
N VAL A 89 -7.58 4.54 24.31
CA VAL A 89 -6.27 4.82 23.70
C VAL A 89 -6.41 5.61 22.40
N SER A 90 -5.31 6.20 21.96
CA SER A 90 -5.24 6.99 20.72
C SER A 90 -5.20 6.12 19.46
N ASN A 91 -4.63 4.92 19.56
CA ASN A 91 -4.40 4.00 18.45
C ASN A 91 -4.66 2.54 18.88
N ALA A 92 -3.81 1.60 18.51
CA ALA A 92 -3.84 0.22 19.00
C ALA A 92 -2.50 -0.19 19.60
N PHE A 93 -2.52 -1.18 20.49
CA PHE A 93 -1.30 -1.78 21.02
C PHE A 93 -1.50 -3.25 21.42
N ALA A 94 -0.40 -3.99 21.44
CA ALA A 94 -0.31 -5.38 21.88
C ALA A 94 0.63 -5.53 23.08
N TYR A 95 0.26 -6.38 24.04
CA TYR A 95 1.10 -6.66 25.22
C TYR A 95 0.79 -8.02 25.84
N ILE A 96 1.67 -8.47 26.75
CA ILE A 96 1.48 -9.69 27.54
C ILE A 96 1.49 -9.32 29.01
N GLU A 97 0.51 -9.84 29.75
CA GLU A 97 0.40 -9.65 31.19
C GLU A 97 0.00 -10.98 31.83
N ASN A 98 0.72 -11.40 32.87
CA ASN A 98 0.49 -12.68 33.56
C ASN A 98 0.39 -13.91 32.63
N GLY A 99 1.12 -13.90 31.50
CA GLY A 99 1.12 -14.97 30.51
C GLY A 99 -0.07 -14.95 29.54
N GLU A 100 -0.97 -13.99 29.67
CA GLU A 100 -2.08 -13.77 28.74
C GLU A 100 -1.72 -12.67 27.71
N ARG A 101 -2.16 -12.86 26.46
CA ARG A 101 -1.93 -11.93 25.35
C ARG A 101 -3.13 -11.01 25.17
N PHE A 102 -2.87 -9.73 24.94
CA PHE A 102 -3.90 -8.71 24.82
C PHE A 102 -3.63 -7.80 23.62
N VAL A 103 -4.70 -7.48 22.90
CA VAL A 103 -4.74 -6.42 21.89
C VAL A 103 -5.80 -5.41 22.32
N ILE A 104 -5.39 -4.16 22.48
CA ILE A 104 -6.26 -3.05 22.86
C ILE A 104 -6.28 -2.04 21.72
N TYR A 105 -7.47 -1.64 21.26
CA TYR A 105 -7.61 -0.71 20.14
C TYR A 105 -8.59 0.43 20.42
N SER A 106 -8.37 1.57 19.79
CA SER A 106 -9.27 2.72 19.83
C SER A 106 -10.42 2.54 18.84
N GLN A 107 -11.65 2.44 19.34
CA GLN A 107 -12.84 2.33 18.48
C GLN A 107 -12.99 3.57 17.58
N ASN A 108 -12.84 4.77 18.16
CA ASN A 108 -12.97 6.03 17.41
C ASN A 108 -11.96 6.12 16.28
N TRP A 109 -10.72 5.69 16.53
CA TRP A 109 -9.68 5.71 15.50
C TRP A 109 -9.98 4.70 14.39
N VAL A 110 -10.35 3.46 14.74
CA VAL A 110 -10.76 2.45 13.76
C VAL A 110 -11.93 2.92 12.90
N ASP A 111 -12.96 3.52 13.51
CA ASP A 111 -14.11 4.06 12.79
C ASP A 111 -13.68 5.20 11.84
N SER A 112 -12.74 6.05 12.28
CA SER A 112 -12.20 7.12 11.44
C SER A 112 -11.42 6.60 10.24
N LEU A 113 -10.71 5.47 10.38
CA LEU A 113 -10.01 4.82 9.28
C LEU A 113 -11.02 4.32 8.25
N LEU A 114 -12.04 3.58 8.69
CA LEU A 114 -13.09 3.04 7.82
C LEU A 114 -13.81 4.16 7.02
N ILE A 115 -14.16 5.26 7.69
CA ILE A 115 -14.82 6.41 7.04
C ILE A 115 -13.91 7.06 6.00
N GLN A 116 -12.62 7.25 6.31
CA GLN A 116 -11.66 7.91 5.41
C GLN A 116 -11.26 7.06 4.21
N THR A 117 -11.43 5.73 4.28
CA THR A 117 -10.99 4.82 3.21
C THR A 117 -12.13 4.16 2.46
N GLY A 118 -13.34 4.18 3.01
CA GLY A 118 -14.50 3.52 2.41
C GLY A 118 -14.38 2.00 2.33
N ASN A 119 -13.39 1.40 3.01
CA ASN A 119 -13.17 -0.04 3.09
C ASN A 119 -12.42 -0.45 4.36
N GLU A 120 -12.49 -1.74 4.69
CA GLU A 120 -11.98 -2.31 5.94
C GLU A 120 -10.47 -2.57 5.93
N TRP A 121 -9.77 -2.43 4.80
CA TRP A 121 -8.36 -2.83 4.68
C TRP A 121 -7.44 -2.09 5.66
N SER A 122 -7.72 -0.83 5.95
CA SER A 122 -6.97 -0.08 6.96
C SER A 122 -7.14 -0.66 8.36
N THR A 123 -8.38 -1.03 8.72
CA THR A 123 -8.70 -1.64 10.02
C THR A 123 -8.09 -3.03 10.12
N ILE A 124 -8.20 -3.84 9.05
CA ILE A 124 -7.56 -5.15 8.96
C ILE A 124 -6.06 -5.00 9.10
N GLY A 125 -5.44 -4.03 8.41
CA GLY A 125 -4.01 -3.75 8.48
C GLY A 125 -3.53 -3.44 9.90
N VAL A 126 -4.27 -2.63 10.66
CA VAL A 126 -3.97 -2.36 12.07
C VAL A 126 -4.05 -3.62 12.91
N LEU A 127 -5.15 -4.38 12.82
CA LEU A 127 -5.32 -5.60 13.60
C LEU A 127 -4.24 -6.64 13.28
N VAL A 128 -3.93 -6.79 12.00
CA VAL A 128 -2.87 -7.66 11.51
C VAL A 128 -1.51 -7.27 12.08
N HIS A 129 -1.20 -5.97 12.14
CA HIS A 129 0.04 -5.47 12.70
C HIS A 129 0.18 -5.87 14.18
N GLU A 130 -0.85 -5.62 14.99
CA GLU A 130 -0.85 -5.97 16.43
C GLU A 130 -0.80 -7.49 16.67
N ILE A 131 -1.53 -8.26 15.88
CA ILE A 131 -1.44 -9.73 15.91
C ILE A 131 -0.02 -10.18 15.49
N GLY A 132 0.57 -9.50 14.52
CA GLY A 132 1.95 -9.70 14.06
C GLY A 132 2.97 -9.57 15.19
N HIS A 133 2.85 -8.55 16.05
CA HIS A 133 3.72 -8.41 17.22
C HIS A 133 3.69 -9.63 18.16
N HIS A 134 2.51 -10.23 18.35
CA HIS A 134 2.40 -11.45 19.12
C HIS A 134 3.02 -12.67 18.42
N LEU A 135 2.76 -12.83 17.12
CA LEU A 135 3.21 -13.98 16.33
C LEU A 135 4.72 -13.99 16.10
N LEU A 136 5.32 -12.81 15.89
CA LEU A 136 6.75 -12.62 15.69
C LEU A 136 7.54 -12.59 17.00
N GLY A 137 6.86 -12.67 18.15
CA GLY A 137 7.51 -12.67 19.46
C GLY A 137 7.99 -11.29 19.92
N HIS A 138 7.56 -10.21 19.28
CA HIS A 138 7.96 -8.85 19.61
C HIS A 138 7.57 -8.44 21.03
N THR A 139 6.49 -9.01 21.56
CA THR A 139 6.00 -8.80 22.93
C THR A 139 6.73 -9.66 23.99
N LEU A 140 7.80 -10.38 23.63
CA LEU A 140 8.56 -11.27 24.53
C LEU A 140 10.00 -10.80 24.79
N ASP A 141 10.58 -9.92 23.96
CA ASP A 141 12.00 -9.55 24.05
C ASP A 141 12.19 -8.03 23.97
N TYR A 142 12.82 -7.41 24.98
CA TYR A 142 13.15 -5.97 25.02
C TYR A 142 14.41 -5.60 24.21
N LYS A 143 15.25 -6.57 23.82
CA LYS A 143 16.63 -6.31 23.37
C LYS A 143 16.77 -5.91 21.90
N VAL A 144 15.79 -6.20 21.06
CA VAL A 144 15.80 -5.79 19.64
C VAL A 144 15.13 -4.43 19.50
N GLY A 145 15.82 -3.46 18.87
CA GLY A 145 15.36 -2.08 18.73
C GLY A 145 13.96 -2.00 18.10
N HIS A 146 13.09 -1.15 18.68
CA HIS A 146 11.68 -1.02 18.31
C HIS A 146 11.46 -0.85 16.80
N THR A 147 12.28 -0.06 16.10
CA THR A 147 12.16 0.16 14.65
C THR A 147 12.23 -1.11 13.82
N ASN A 148 13.05 -2.10 14.20
CA ASN A 148 13.11 -3.36 13.45
C ASN A 148 11.82 -4.16 13.60
N LYS A 149 11.23 -4.15 14.80
CA LYS A 149 9.98 -4.87 15.08
C LYS A 149 8.79 -4.28 14.36
N GLU A 150 8.69 -2.94 14.30
CA GLU A 150 7.65 -2.26 13.53
C GLU A 150 7.73 -2.65 12.04
N ASN A 151 8.94 -2.64 11.48
CA ASN A 151 9.16 -3.04 10.09
C ASN A 151 8.87 -4.53 9.86
N GLU A 152 9.20 -5.42 10.80
CA GLU A 152 8.89 -6.85 10.70
C GLU A 152 7.37 -7.10 10.76
N ALA A 153 6.66 -6.39 11.64
CA ALA A 153 5.19 -6.43 11.71
C ALA A 153 4.55 -5.85 10.45
N ASP A 154 5.08 -4.75 9.91
CA ASP A 154 4.62 -4.16 8.66
C ASP A 154 4.89 -5.04 7.43
N GLU A 155 6.04 -5.72 7.38
CA GLU A 155 6.32 -6.72 6.35
C GLU A 155 5.32 -7.87 6.42
N TRP A 156 4.95 -8.30 7.62
CA TRP A 156 3.86 -9.25 7.80
C TRP A 156 2.56 -8.70 7.20
N VAL A 157 2.16 -7.47 7.58
CA VAL A 157 0.93 -6.79 7.11
C VAL A 157 0.81 -6.87 5.60
N GLY A 158 1.83 -6.38 4.88
CA GLY A 158 1.80 -6.39 3.42
C GLY A 158 1.67 -7.79 2.83
N TYR A 159 2.36 -8.77 3.42
CA TYR A 159 2.30 -10.15 2.98
C TYR A 159 0.85 -10.68 3.03
N LEU A 160 0.17 -10.57 4.17
CA LEU A 160 -1.16 -11.17 4.31
C LEU A 160 -2.24 -10.37 3.59
N LEU A 161 -2.21 -9.04 3.65
CA LEU A 161 -3.26 -8.26 3.01
C LEU A 161 -3.30 -8.53 1.51
N HIS A 162 -2.14 -8.72 0.85
CA HIS A 162 -2.10 -9.25 -0.52
C HIS A 162 -2.84 -10.58 -0.66
N ARG A 163 -2.52 -11.56 0.19
CA ARG A 163 -3.15 -12.88 0.19
C ARG A 163 -4.67 -12.83 0.39
N MET A 164 -5.14 -11.88 1.22
CA MET A 164 -6.56 -11.64 1.46
C MET A 164 -7.25 -10.89 0.30
N GLY A 165 -6.50 -10.34 -0.67
CA GLY A 165 -7.02 -9.69 -1.86
C GLY A 165 -6.89 -8.16 -1.87
N ALA A 166 -6.16 -7.56 -0.94
CA ALA A 166 -5.87 -6.14 -0.98
C ALA A 166 -4.87 -5.78 -2.09
N ASN A 167 -4.98 -4.58 -2.64
CA ASN A 167 -3.91 -3.98 -3.42
C ASN A 167 -2.86 -3.29 -2.50
N LEU A 168 -1.71 -2.89 -3.05
CA LEU A 168 -0.63 -2.29 -2.27
C LEU A 168 -1.04 -0.96 -1.62
N GLU A 169 -1.85 -0.15 -2.29
CA GLU A 169 -2.33 1.13 -1.79
C GLU A 169 -3.18 0.94 -0.52
N GLN A 170 -4.09 -0.03 -0.56
CA GLN A 170 -4.93 -0.47 0.54
C GLN A 170 -4.08 -1.00 1.70
N ALA A 171 -3.07 -1.84 1.42
CA ALA A 171 -2.19 -2.39 2.44
C ALA A 171 -1.37 -1.30 3.18
N GLN A 172 -0.99 -0.23 2.47
CA GLN A 172 -0.22 0.88 3.03
C GLN A 172 -1.07 1.96 3.73
N ARG A 173 -2.40 1.89 3.61
CA ARG A 173 -3.27 3.03 3.91
C ARG A 173 -3.29 3.41 5.39
N ALA A 174 -3.29 2.44 6.30
CA ALA A 174 -3.25 2.68 7.75
C ALA A 174 -2.01 3.50 8.15
N VAL A 175 -0.84 3.11 7.66
CA VAL A 175 0.42 3.85 7.87
C VAL A 175 0.34 5.24 7.22
N LYS A 176 -0.16 5.37 5.99
CA LYS A 176 -0.32 6.68 5.33
C LYS A 176 -1.17 7.65 6.18
N LEU A 177 -2.27 7.15 6.76
CA LEU A 177 -3.20 7.93 7.59
C LEU A 177 -2.63 8.31 8.95
N LEU A 178 -1.81 7.46 9.56
CA LEU A 178 -1.13 7.74 10.84
C LEU A 178 -0.31 9.05 10.80
N TYR A 179 0.29 9.36 9.65
CA TYR A 179 1.19 10.49 9.49
C TYR A 179 0.56 11.74 8.83
N LEU A 180 -0.78 11.91 8.87
CA LEU A 180 -1.47 13.05 8.25
C LEU A 180 -1.43 14.37 9.05
N SER A 181 -0.95 14.39 10.30
CA SER A 181 -0.91 15.62 11.09
C SER A 181 0.19 16.59 10.63
N ASN A 182 -0.14 17.86 10.43
CA ASN A 182 0.67 18.96 9.85
C ASN A 182 2.00 19.33 10.55
N ASN A 183 2.47 18.57 11.55
CA ASN A 183 3.72 18.80 12.28
C ASN A 183 4.64 17.57 12.21
N GLN A 184 5.04 17.15 11.01
CA GLN A 184 5.98 16.04 10.82
C GLN A 184 7.42 16.56 10.99
N THR A 185 8.16 15.99 11.94
CA THR A 185 9.63 16.15 12.00
C THR A 185 10.29 15.29 10.92
N SER A 186 11.55 15.59 10.56
CA SER A 186 12.34 14.80 9.59
C SER A 186 12.39 13.31 9.94
N ASP A 187 12.46 12.99 11.23
CA ASP A 187 12.58 11.62 11.72
C ASP A 187 11.28 10.84 11.56
N LYS A 188 10.12 11.47 11.84
CA LYS A 188 8.81 10.84 11.61
C LYS A 188 8.56 10.56 10.12
N TYR A 189 9.03 11.44 9.25
CA TYR A 189 8.95 11.23 7.81
C TYR A 189 9.83 10.06 7.35
N LYS A 190 11.04 9.93 7.90
CA LYS A 190 11.92 8.78 7.64
C LYS A 190 11.27 7.46 8.09
N THR A 191 10.75 7.41 9.33
CA THR A 191 10.06 6.23 9.86
C THR A 191 8.86 5.85 8.99
N LYS A 192 8.06 6.83 8.55
CA LYS A 192 6.93 6.59 7.63
C LYS A 192 7.39 5.86 6.36
N ILE A 193 8.48 6.33 5.72
CA ILE A 193 8.99 5.71 4.50
C ILE A 193 9.46 4.27 4.76
N GLU A 194 10.17 4.03 5.86
CA GLU A 194 10.67 2.70 6.22
C GLU A 194 9.52 1.70 6.42
N ARG A 195 8.49 2.10 7.15
CA ARG A 195 7.28 1.31 7.36
C ARG A 195 6.53 0.99 6.07
N LEU A 196 6.35 1.99 5.19
CA LEU A 196 5.72 1.79 3.88
C LEU A 196 6.51 0.82 2.98
N LYS A 197 7.84 0.88 3.03
CA LYS A 197 8.73 -0.06 2.32
C LYS A 197 8.66 -1.47 2.90
N ALA A 198 8.52 -1.60 4.22
CA ALA A 198 8.35 -2.90 4.85
C ALA A 198 7.05 -3.59 4.39
N ILE A 199 5.92 -2.87 4.39
CA ILE A 199 4.64 -3.36 3.83
C ILE A 199 4.83 -3.81 2.38
N GLU A 200 5.43 -2.98 1.54
CA GLU A 200 5.66 -3.32 0.15
C GLU A 200 6.51 -4.58 -0.02
N LYS A 201 7.59 -4.71 0.74
CA LYS A 201 8.46 -5.90 0.73
C LYS A 201 7.66 -7.17 1.00
N GLY A 202 6.81 -7.15 2.02
CA GLY A 202 5.93 -8.27 2.36
C GLY A 202 4.93 -8.60 1.26
N PHE A 203 4.30 -7.56 0.71
CA PHE A 203 3.33 -7.66 -0.38
C PHE A 203 3.94 -8.34 -1.62
N LEU A 204 5.13 -7.88 -2.03
CA LEU A 204 5.85 -8.43 -3.19
C LEU A 204 6.27 -9.88 -2.97
N LYS A 205 6.69 -10.24 -1.75
CA LYS A 205 7.01 -11.64 -1.40
C LYS A 205 5.79 -12.55 -1.54
N SER A 206 4.63 -12.09 -1.09
CA SER A 206 3.35 -12.81 -1.20
C SER A 206 2.92 -13.00 -2.66
N LEU A 207 3.03 -11.93 -3.47
CA LEU A 207 2.81 -11.96 -4.92
C LEU A 207 3.76 -12.95 -5.61
N GLU A 208 5.03 -12.98 -5.18
CA GLU A 208 6.02 -13.93 -5.68
C GLU A 208 5.60 -15.39 -5.39
N GLU A 209 5.13 -15.68 -4.19
CA GLU A 209 4.69 -17.04 -3.86
C GLU A 209 3.42 -17.45 -4.59
N GLU A 210 2.48 -16.52 -4.80
CA GLU A 210 1.25 -16.78 -5.55
C GLU A 210 1.55 -17.15 -7.00
N ASN A 211 2.38 -16.37 -7.72
CA ASN A 211 2.65 -16.71 -9.12
C ASN A 211 3.51 -17.98 -9.24
N ARG A 212 4.39 -18.28 -8.27
CA ARG A 212 5.12 -19.57 -8.21
C ARG A 212 4.17 -20.77 -8.13
N LYS A 213 3.10 -20.69 -7.32
CA LYS A 213 2.08 -21.75 -7.20
C LYS A 213 1.23 -21.91 -8.45
N LYS A 214 1.06 -20.85 -9.24
CA LYS A 214 0.38 -20.88 -10.54
C LYS A 214 1.24 -21.42 -11.68
N ASN A 215 2.43 -21.98 -11.38
CA ASN A 215 3.41 -22.46 -12.37
C ASN A 215 3.91 -21.35 -13.31
N ILE A 216 3.94 -20.10 -12.82
CA ILE A 216 4.53 -18.96 -13.51
C ILE A 216 5.93 -18.77 -12.91
N ASP A 217 6.96 -19.04 -13.72
CA ASP A 217 8.35 -18.93 -13.29
C ASP A 217 8.74 -17.46 -13.04
N ILE A 218 8.89 -17.10 -11.77
CA ILE A 218 9.17 -15.70 -11.38
C ILE A 218 10.62 -15.27 -11.59
N LYS A 219 11.56 -16.20 -11.84
CA LYS A 219 12.88 -15.80 -12.35
C LYS A 219 12.78 -15.14 -13.74
N ALA A 220 11.69 -15.36 -14.47
CA ALA A 220 11.39 -14.68 -15.72
C ALA A 220 10.63 -13.33 -15.53
N LEU A 221 10.29 -12.93 -14.31
CA LEU A 221 9.45 -11.78 -14.01
C LEU A 221 10.20 -10.61 -13.34
N SER A 222 11.32 -10.88 -12.66
CA SER A 222 12.18 -9.84 -12.07
C SER A 222 13.06 -9.14 -13.11
N SER A 223 13.23 -9.73 -14.30
CA SER A 223 13.94 -9.20 -15.47
C SER A 223 14.04 -10.29 -16.55
N SER A 224 12.95 -10.57 -17.28
CA SER A 224 13.11 -11.43 -18.46
C SER A 224 13.80 -10.65 -19.56
N LYS A 225 14.97 -11.10 -19.95
CA LYS A 225 15.59 -10.68 -21.20
C LYS A 225 14.75 -11.23 -22.35
N LYS A 226 14.08 -10.36 -23.09
CA LYS A 226 13.33 -10.72 -24.30
C LYS A 226 14.03 -10.18 -25.53
N LYS A 227 14.06 -10.99 -26.59
CA LYS A 227 14.43 -10.51 -27.92
C LYS A 227 13.28 -9.65 -28.46
N ILE A 228 13.51 -8.36 -28.63
CA ILE A 228 12.56 -7.39 -29.18
C ILE A 228 13.23 -6.79 -30.42
N GLY A 229 12.68 -7.10 -31.60
CA GLY A 229 13.38 -6.90 -32.87
C GLY A 229 14.71 -7.69 -32.91
N ASN A 230 15.82 -6.99 -33.16
CA ASN A 230 17.15 -7.58 -33.26
C ASN A 230 18.00 -7.44 -31.99
N GLN A 231 17.45 -6.89 -30.91
CA GLN A 231 18.17 -6.66 -29.66
C GLN A 231 17.49 -7.40 -28.51
N ILE A 232 18.26 -7.65 -27.45
CA ILE A 232 17.77 -8.25 -26.22
C ILE A 232 17.57 -7.10 -25.23
N TYR A 233 16.36 -6.96 -24.71
CA TYR A 233 16.01 -5.98 -23.70
C TYR A 233 15.53 -6.66 -22.44
N GLU A 234 15.85 -6.07 -21.31
CA GLU A 234 15.18 -6.37 -20.05
C GLU A 234 13.73 -5.89 -20.08
N VAL A 235 12.81 -6.76 -19.65
CA VAL A 235 11.40 -6.42 -19.49
C VAL A 235 10.89 -6.80 -18.10
N ALA A 236 9.99 -5.99 -17.58
CA ALA A 236 9.27 -6.21 -16.33
C ALA A 236 7.79 -6.44 -16.65
N ILE A 237 7.09 -7.17 -15.78
CA ILE A 237 5.64 -7.21 -15.84
C ILE A 237 5.11 -6.16 -14.86
N ILE A 238 4.29 -5.27 -15.39
CA ILE A 238 3.53 -4.31 -14.60
C ILE A 238 2.07 -4.51 -15.02
N ASP A 239 1.27 -4.93 -14.04
CA ASP A 239 -0.11 -5.39 -14.21
C ASP A 239 -0.21 -6.55 -15.22
N SER A 240 -0.98 -6.38 -16.30
CA SER A 240 -1.18 -7.42 -17.33
C SER A 240 -0.35 -7.19 -18.60
N MET A 241 0.75 -6.44 -18.48
CA MET A 241 1.58 -6.00 -19.60
C MET A 241 3.05 -6.28 -19.34
N PHE A 242 3.78 -6.68 -20.39
CA PHE A 242 5.23 -6.52 -20.42
C PHE A 242 5.58 -5.07 -20.69
N TRP A 243 6.52 -4.53 -19.92
CA TRP A 243 7.10 -3.20 -20.04
C TRP A 243 8.60 -3.31 -20.26
N MET A 244 9.15 -2.54 -21.19
CA MET A 244 10.60 -2.43 -21.32
C MET A 244 11.21 -1.75 -20.08
N VAL A 245 12.27 -2.33 -19.52
CA VAL A 245 13.09 -1.78 -18.42
C VAL A 245 14.29 -0.97 -18.95
N GLU A 246 14.53 -1.07 -20.25
CA GLU A 246 15.51 -0.29 -20.98
C GLU A 246 14.82 0.56 -22.05
N ASN A 247 15.40 1.72 -22.37
CA ASN A 247 14.91 2.54 -23.46
C ASN A 247 15.14 1.84 -24.80
N LEU A 248 14.17 1.90 -25.70
CA LEU A 248 14.31 1.35 -27.05
C LEU A 248 15.54 1.96 -27.76
N ASN A 249 16.27 1.13 -28.47
CA ASN A 249 17.45 1.51 -29.26
C ASN A 249 17.34 0.99 -30.70
N TYR A 250 16.16 1.13 -31.28
CA TYR A 250 15.85 0.79 -32.68
C TYR A 250 16.13 1.99 -33.59
N GLU A 251 17.01 1.82 -34.58
CA GLU A 251 17.35 2.90 -35.50
C GLU A 251 16.30 3.09 -36.59
N ILE A 252 15.77 4.31 -36.68
CA ILE A 252 14.82 4.75 -37.71
C ILE A 252 15.02 6.23 -38.02
N ASN A 253 14.50 6.71 -39.15
CA ASN A 253 14.44 8.13 -39.46
C ASN A 253 13.79 8.92 -38.30
N ASN A 254 14.36 10.08 -38.00
CA ASN A 254 14.00 10.92 -36.86
C ASN A 254 14.17 10.24 -35.49
N SER A 255 15.28 9.50 -35.35
CA SER A 255 15.78 9.01 -34.07
C SER A 255 17.28 9.27 -33.93
N TRP A 256 17.72 9.67 -32.74
CA TRP A 256 19.09 10.11 -32.49
C TRP A 256 19.63 9.57 -31.18
N CYS A 257 20.95 9.47 -31.10
CA CYS A 257 21.66 9.42 -29.83
C CYS A 257 21.77 10.84 -29.27
N TYR A 258 21.74 10.97 -27.95
CA TYR A 258 22.11 12.21 -27.30
C TYR A 258 23.50 12.68 -27.78
N ASP A 259 23.68 13.99 -28.02
CA ASP A 259 24.91 14.58 -28.60
C ASP A 259 25.42 13.93 -29.91
N LEU A 260 24.57 13.14 -30.59
CA LEU A 260 24.95 12.32 -31.76
C LEU A 260 26.06 11.29 -31.47
N ASP A 261 26.31 10.97 -30.21
CA ASP A 261 27.34 10.00 -29.80
C ASP A 261 26.71 8.60 -29.61
N PRO A 262 27.14 7.58 -30.39
CA PRO A 262 26.67 6.21 -30.24
C PRO A 262 26.82 5.62 -28.82
N GLU A 263 27.77 6.09 -28.02
CA GLU A 263 27.92 5.62 -26.62
C GLU A 263 26.72 6.02 -25.75
N TYR A 264 26.09 7.17 -26.02
CA TYR A 264 24.86 7.54 -25.32
C TYR A 264 23.68 6.68 -25.74
N CYS A 265 23.59 6.24 -26.99
CA CYS A 265 22.58 5.24 -27.40
C CYS A 265 22.74 3.91 -26.66
N LYS A 266 23.98 3.45 -26.48
CA LYS A 266 24.25 2.22 -25.70
C LYS A 266 23.83 2.36 -24.25
N LYS A 267 24.08 3.53 -23.65
CA LYS A 267 23.80 3.77 -22.23
C LYS A 267 22.33 4.09 -21.95
N TYR A 268 21.73 4.97 -22.74
CA TYR A 268 20.43 5.60 -22.50
C TYR A 268 19.36 5.24 -23.53
N GLY A 269 19.67 4.47 -24.56
CA GLY A 269 18.77 4.24 -25.70
C GLY A 269 18.67 5.44 -26.64
N ARG A 270 17.81 5.33 -27.64
CA ARG A 270 17.57 6.40 -28.63
C ARG A 270 16.47 7.33 -28.19
N LEU A 271 16.56 8.56 -28.70
CA LEU A 271 15.55 9.59 -28.58
C LEU A 271 14.80 9.71 -29.91
N TYR A 272 13.48 9.73 -29.87
CA TYR A 272 12.61 9.66 -31.04
C TYR A 272 11.65 10.83 -31.07
N MET A 273 11.33 11.33 -32.26
CA MET A 273 10.07 12.08 -32.46
C MET A 273 8.86 11.16 -32.25
N TRP A 274 7.69 11.72 -31.95
CA TRP A 274 6.53 10.92 -31.56
C TRP A 274 6.05 9.93 -32.64
N GLU A 275 6.05 10.32 -33.91
CA GLU A 275 5.70 9.41 -35.01
C GLU A 275 6.71 8.27 -35.15
N SER A 276 8.01 8.59 -35.09
CA SER A 276 9.07 7.60 -35.12
C SER A 276 9.08 6.69 -33.91
N ALA A 277 8.66 7.18 -32.73
CA ALA A 277 8.50 6.41 -31.51
C ALA A 277 7.42 5.33 -31.66
N LYS A 278 6.24 5.71 -32.18
CA LYS A 278 5.16 4.76 -32.49
C LYS A 278 5.63 3.72 -33.49
N GLN A 279 6.22 4.16 -34.60
CA GLN A 279 6.70 3.26 -35.64
C GLN A 279 7.77 2.30 -35.11
N ALA A 280 8.76 2.81 -34.36
CA ALA A 280 9.82 1.98 -33.81
C ALA A 280 9.28 0.88 -32.88
N CYS A 281 8.29 1.17 -32.03
CA CYS A 281 7.66 0.12 -31.23
C CYS A 281 6.91 -0.90 -32.10
N ILE A 282 6.20 -0.46 -33.14
CA ILE A 282 5.48 -1.36 -34.07
C ILE A 282 6.45 -2.28 -34.82
N GLU A 283 7.55 -1.74 -35.34
CA GLU A 283 8.58 -2.51 -36.06
C GLU A 283 9.19 -3.63 -35.21
N VAL A 284 9.28 -3.43 -33.89
CA VAL A 284 9.76 -4.46 -32.96
C VAL A 284 8.64 -5.37 -32.42
N GLY A 285 7.42 -5.24 -32.93
CA GLY A 285 6.26 -6.07 -32.61
C GLY A 285 5.52 -5.68 -31.31
N TRP A 286 5.72 -4.46 -30.83
CA TRP A 286 5.17 -3.92 -29.58
C TRP A 286 4.43 -2.60 -29.87
N ARG A 287 3.99 -1.89 -28.84
CA ARG A 287 3.41 -0.54 -28.99
C ARG A 287 3.88 0.39 -27.89
N LEU A 288 3.70 1.70 -28.06
CA LEU A 288 3.81 2.63 -26.94
C LEU A 288 2.67 2.38 -25.92
N PRO A 289 2.90 2.69 -24.63
CA PRO A 289 1.86 2.59 -23.61
C PRO A 289 0.79 3.67 -23.82
N THR A 290 -0.43 3.40 -23.37
CA THR A 290 -1.47 4.42 -23.31
C THR A 290 -1.24 5.35 -22.12
N LYS A 291 -1.92 6.50 -22.11
CA LYS A 291 -1.89 7.43 -20.97
C LYS A 291 -2.39 6.75 -19.69
N GLN A 292 -3.50 6.01 -19.79
CA GLN A 292 -4.10 5.30 -18.66
C GLN A 292 -3.19 4.18 -18.11
N GLU A 293 -2.45 3.48 -18.97
CA GLU A 293 -1.48 2.46 -18.54
C GLU A 293 -0.33 3.07 -17.74
N VAL A 294 0.16 4.25 -18.14
CA VAL A 294 1.19 4.97 -17.40
C VAL A 294 0.63 5.53 -16.09
N GLU A 295 -0.59 6.07 -16.09
CA GLU A 295 -1.26 6.56 -14.88
C GLU A 295 -1.47 5.44 -13.85
N GLY A 296 -2.01 4.30 -14.26
CA GLY A 296 -2.19 3.14 -13.38
C GLY A 296 -0.86 2.61 -12.82
N MET A 297 0.19 2.56 -13.66
CA MET A 297 1.54 2.23 -13.20
C MET A 297 2.03 3.25 -12.16
N ALA A 298 1.89 4.55 -12.41
CA ALA A 298 2.37 5.59 -11.52
C ALA A 298 1.61 5.59 -10.18
N GLU A 299 0.28 5.44 -10.20
CA GLU A 299 -0.57 5.32 -9.02
C GLU A 299 -0.19 4.13 -8.16
N ARG A 300 0.09 2.97 -8.77
CA ARG A 300 0.61 1.78 -8.09
C ARG A 300 1.90 2.09 -7.31
N PHE A 301 2.75 2.95 -7.85
CA PHE A 301 3.99 3.38 -7.21
C PHE A 301 3.83 4.66 -6.38
N GLY A 302 2.61 5.02 -6.02
CA GLY A 302 2.32 6.09 -5.06
C GLY A 302 2.31 7.48 -5.67
N TYR A 303 2.00 7.62 -6.95
CA TYR A 303 1.79 8.93 -7.57
C TYR A 303 0.65 9.69 -6.88
N THR A 304 0.90 10.95 -6.53
CA THR A 304 -0.14 11.92 -6.18
C THR A 304 0.21 13.30 -6.73
N ASP A 305 -0.79 14.10 -7.10
CA ASP A 305 -0.55 15.50 -7.49
C ASP A 305 -0.08 16.35 -6.30
N GLN A 306 -0.48 15.99 -5.08
CA GLN A 306 -0.20 16.75 -3.86
C GLN A 306 1.29 16.81 -3.54
N ASP A 307 2.03 15.74 -3.84
CA ASP A 307 3.46 15.61 -3.58
C ASP A 307 4.33 15.71 -4.84
N TYR A 308 3.74 16.08 -5.98
CA TYR A 308 4.42 16.10 -7.29
C TYR A 308 4.98 14.73 -7.70
N GLY A 309 4.31 13.64 -7.31
CA GLY A 309 4.69 12.28 -7.66
C GLY A 309 6.04 11.85 -7.09
N LYS A 310 6.45 12.37 -5.92
CA LYS A 310 7.77 12.10 -5.33
C LYS A 310 8.00 10.62 -5.04
N LEU A 311 7.00 9.94 -4.50
CA LEU A 311 7.12 8.50 -4.25
C LEU A 311 7.23 7.72 -5.56
N ALA A 312 6.37 8.02 -6.54
CA ALA A 312 6.45 7.42 -7.88
C ALA A 312 7.82 7.66 -8.53
N PHE A 313 8.40 8.85 -8.39
CA PHE A 313 9.75 9.15 -8.87
C PHE A 313 10.80 8.23 -8.23
N GLU A 314 10.84 8.10 -6.90
CA GLU A 314 11.81 7.26 -6.21
C GLU A 314 11.71 5.78 -6.62
N MET A 315 10.48 5.33 -6.91
CA MET A 315 10.21 3.95 -7.33
C MET A 315 10.58 3.69 -8.79
N LEU A 316 10.30 4.65 -9.67
CA LEU A 316 10.40 4.48 -11.12
C LEU A 316 11.78 4.87 -11.68
N LYS A 317 12.54 5.73 -11.01
CA LYS A 317 13.85 6.20 -11.51
C LYS A 317 14.88 5.06 -11.66
N GLU A 318 16.00 5.38 -12.30
CA GLU A 318 17.16 4.49 -12.36
C GLU A 318 17.60 4.04 -10.94
N GLY A 319 17.72 2.72 -10.75
CA GLY A 319 17.99 2.09 -9.44
C GLY A 319 16.80 2.05 -8.47
N GLY A 320 15.63 2.54 -8.89
CA GLY A 320 14.37 2.38 -8.15
C GLY A 320 13.86 0.94 -8.20
N ILE A 321 13.12 0.53 -7.18
CA ILE A 321 12.65 -0.87 -7.00
C ILE A 321 11.35 -1.18 -7.75
N GLY A 322 10.75 -0.19 -8.44
CA GLY A 322 9.53 -0.38 -9.24
C GLY A 322 9.77 -1.09 -10.57
N ASN A 323 10.99 -1.57 -10.84
CA ASN A 323 11.41 -2.25 -12.07
C ASN A 323 11.17 -1.47 -13.38
N PHE A 324 10.79 -0.20 -13.32
CA PHE A 324 10.73 0.67 -14.49
C PHE A 324 12.13 1.14 -14.89
N ASN A 325 13.03 1.38 -13.93
CA ASN A 325 14.42 1.79 -14.18
C ASN A 325 14.53 2.95 -15.19
N GLY A 326 13.82 4.03 -14.90
CA GLY A 326 13.70 5.20 -15.76
C GLY A 326 15.05 5.91 -15.91
N LYS A 327 15.71 5.68 -17.04
CA LYS A 327 16.98 6.30 -17.40
C LYS A 327 16.82 7.76 -17.83
N PHE A 328 17.70 8.62 -17.32
CA PHE A 328 17.70 10.05 -17.62
C PHE A 328 18.43 10.34 -18.95
N GLY A 329 17.81 9.94 -20.07
CA GLY A 329 18.40 10.01 -21.42
C GLY A 329 18.46 11.39 -22.05
N GLY A 330 17.97 12.44 -21.38
CA GLY A 330 17.99 13.81 -21.89
C GLY A 330 17.05 14.02 -23.09
N GLN A 331 17.33 15.06 -23.87
CA GLN A 331 16.56 15.43 -25.06
C GLN A 331 17.47 16.06 -26.13
N VAL A 332 17.20 15.71 -27.39
CA VAL A 332 17.77 16.38 -28.57
C VAL A 332 16.68 17.23 -29.22
N ILE A 333 16.98 18.51 -29.50
CA ILE A 333 16.12 19.34 -30.36
C ILE A 333 16.78 19.40 -31.74
N PRO A 334 16.20 18.75 -32.76
CA PRO A 334 16.65 18.92 -34.12
C PRO A 334 16.27 20.34 -34.59
N SER A 335 17.25 21.16 -34.97
CA SER A 335 16.95 22.47 -35.58
C SER A 335 16.72 22.33 -37.09
N LEU A 336 15.90 23.23 -37.64
CA LEU A 336 15.58 23.33 -39.08
C LEU A 336 16.80 23.63 -39.98
N GLN A 337 17.95 23.99 -39.40
CA GLN A 337 19.19 24.28 -40.12
C GLN A 337 20.22 23.15 -40.05
N GLY A 338 19.86 21.99 -39.49
CA GLY A 338 20.76 20.84 -39.34
C GLY A 338 21.72 20.94 -38.15
N GLU A 339 21.65 22.02 -37.36
CA GLU A 339 22.33 22.07 -36.06
C GLU A 339 21.52 21.26 -35.04
N TYR A 340 22.12 20.20 -34.51
CA TYR A 340 21.58 19.45 -33.39
C TYR A 340 22.08 20.09 -32.09
N ARG A 341 21.15 20.43 -31.19
CA ARG A 341 21.53 20.85 -29.84
C ARG A 341 20.77 20.02 -28.82
N SER A 342 21.52 19.44 -27.91
CA SER A 342 20.96 18.84 -26.71
C SER A 342 20.38 19.95 -25.84
N SER A 343 19.07 19.87 -25.56
CA SER A 343 18.33 20.93 -24.86
C SER A 343 18.16 20.65 -23.37
N ARG A 344 18.20 19.38 -22.98
CA ARG A 344 18.11 18.90 -21.60
C ARG A 344 19.20 17.85 -21.39
N GLY A 345 20.05 18.06 -20.39
CA GLY A 345 21.19 17.20 -20.09
C GLY A 345 20.80 15.76 -19.72
N VAL A 346 21.61 14.80 -20.15
CA VAL A 346 21.58 13.44 -19.59
C VAL A 346 21.82 13.48 -18.08
N GLY A 347 21.22 12.56 -17.33
CA GLY A 347 21.33 12.50 -15.86
C GLY A 347 20.35 13.39 -15.10
N GLU A 348 19.70 14.34 -15.76
CA GLU A 348 18.72 15.23 -15.13
C GLU A 348 17.27 14.90 -15.49
N TRP A 349 17.02 14.52 -16.75
CA TRP A 349 15.66 14.36 -17.30
C TRP A 349 15.50 13.01 -17.97
N GLY A 350 14.44 12.28 -17.60
CA GLY A 350 13.96 11.09 -18.30
C GLY A 350 12.56 11.37 -18.81
N GLU A 351 12.42 11.60 -20.11
CA GLU A 351 11.13 11.84 -20.75
C GLU A 351 10.79 10.70 -21.70
N TYR A 352 9.53 10.28 -21.68
CA TYR A 352 9.08 9.08 -22.38
C TYR A 352 7.75 9.30 -23.09
N TRP A 353 7.65 8.85 -24.33
CA TRP A 353 6.41 8.93 -25.11
C TRP A 353 5.35 7.92 -24.65
N THR A 354 4.10 8.38 -24.67
CA THR A 354 2.92 7.50 -24.76
C THR A 354 2.44 7.43 -26.21
N GLY A 355 1.59 6.43 -26.51
CA GLY A 355 0.92 6.30 -27.81
C GLY A 355 -0.28 7.24 -27.98
N VAL A 356 -0.56 8.13 -27.02
CA VAL A 356 -1.78 8.94 -26.99
C VAL A 356 -1.51 10.35 -27.49
N GLU A 357 -2.22 10.71 -28.55
CA GLU A 357 -2.27 12.07 -29.07
C GLU A 357 -3.07 13.00 -28.15
N ARG A 358 -2.58 14.23 -27.94
CA ARG A 358 -3.34 15.29 -27.27
C ARG A 358 -4.09 16.15 -28.29
N ASN A 359 -3.43 16.51 -29.38
CA ASN A 359 -3.98 17.22 -30.54
C ASN A 359 -3.02 17.07 -31.73
N ASP A 360 -3.37 17.69 -32.87
CA ASP A 360 -2.60 17.63 -34.12
C ASP A 360 -1.10 17.94 -33.95
N LYS A 361 -0.72 18.76 -32.97
CA LYS A 361 0.65 19.21 -32.72
C LYS A 361 1.35 18.54 -31.54
N SER A 362 0.63 17.96 -30.58
CA SER A 362 1.22 17.43 -29.35
C SER A 362 0.71 16.05 -28.94
N ALA A 363 1.53 15.34 -28.18
CA ALA A 363 1.25 14.02 -27.62
C ALA A 363 1.63 13.97 -26.14
N TYR A 364 1.09 13.00 -25.40
CA TYR A 364 1.36 12.86 -23.98
C TYR A 364 2.71 12.17 -23.72
N THR A 365 3.45 12.72 -22.76
CA THR A 365 4.68 12.15 -22.21
C THR A 365 4.52 11.99 -20.69
N TYR A 366 5.43 11.22 -20.11
CA TYR A 366 5.67 11.25 -18.67
C TYR A 366 7.13 11.56 -18.41
N LEU A 367 7.37 12.27 -17.32
CA LEU A 367 8.63 12.93 -17.03
C LEU A 367 9.12 12.56 -15.64
N LEU A 368 10.35 12.07 -15.58
CA LEU A 368 11.15 11.91 -14.36
C LEU A 368 12.15 13.05 -14.29
N MET A 369 12.05 13.90 -13.27
CA MET A 369 12.96 15.02 -13.06
C MET A 369 13.85 14.76 -11.84
N ASN A 370 15.14 14.53 -12.08
CA ASN A 370 16.08 14.18 -11.02
C ASN A 370 16.29 15.31 -10.02
N LYS A 371 16.39 16.56 -10.51
CA LYS A 371 16.70 17.73 -9.68
C LYS A 371 15.72 17.95 -8.52
N ASN A 372 14.43 17.71 -8.75
CA ASN A 372 13.38 17.94 -7.77
C ASN A 372 12.73 16.64 -7.27
N GLY A 373 13.18 15.49 -7.79
CA GLY A 373 12.67 14.17 -7.47
C GLY A 373 11.19 14.00 -7.76
N SER A 374 10.73 14.44 -8.94
CA SER A 374 9.30 14.45 -9.29
C SER A 374 8.99 13.56 -10.49
N PHE A 375 7.79 12.97 -10.45
CA PHE A 375 7.17 12.28 -11.58
C PHE A 375 5.94 13.08 -12.02
N SER A 376 5.81 13.35 -13.31
CA SER A 376 4.66 14.10 -13.83
C SER A 376 4.22 13.62 -15.20
N HIS A 377 2.93 13.81 -15.48
CA HIS A 377 2.36 13.64 -16.82
C HIS A 377 2.31 15.00 -17.50
N VAL A 378 2.90 15.11 -18.69
CA VAL A 378 2.90 16.36 -19.47
C VAL A 378 2.51 16.06 -20.92
N SER A 379 2.45 17.10 -21.74
CA SER A 379 2.26 16.94 -23.18
C SER A 379 3.23 17.83 -23.91
N GLU A 380 3.88 17.27 -24.90
CA GLU A 380 4.97 17.93 -25.62
C GLU A 380 4.68 17.95 -27.14
N PRO A 381 5.28 18.90 -27.88
CA PRO A 381 5.17 18.91 -29.35
C PRO A 381 5.66 17.60 -29.95
N LYS A 382 4.95 17.04 -30.93
CA LYS A 382 5.32 15.76 -31.60
C LYS A 382 6.71 15.80 -32.26
N SER A 383 7.26 16.99 -32.47
CA SER A 383 8.57 17.26 -33.07
C SER A 383 9.75 17.26 -32.09
N ILE A 384 9.51 17.30 -30.77
CA ILE A 384 10.61 17.11 -29.81
C ILE A 384 11.03 15.64 -29.78
N THR A 385 12.16 15.34 -29.15
CA THR A 385 12.59 13.96 -28.96
C THR A 385 12.43 13.52 -27.51
N ALA A 386 12.02 12.27 -27.33
CA ALA A 386 11.94 11.61 -26.03
C ALA A 386 12.26 10.13 -26.16
N SER A 387 12.54 9.47 -25.03
CA SER A 387 12.80 8.04 -24.98
C SER A 387 11.52 7.23 -25.25
N CYS A 388 11.69 5.97 -25.62
CA CYS A 388 10.58 5.04 -25.85
C CYS A 388 10.69 3.83 -24.94
N ARG A 389 9.54 3.45 -24.37
CA ARG A 389 9.38 2.26 -23.54
C ARG A 389 8.18 1.49 -24.06
N CYS A 390 8.43 0.55 -24.97
CA CYS A 390 7.32 -0.18 -25.56
C CYS A 390 6.70 -1.13 -24.53
N VAL A 391 5.42 -1.41 -24.72
CA VAL A 391 4.65 -2.40 -23.95
C VAL A 391 4.01 -3.42 -24.87
N LYS A 392 3.78 -4.63 -24.34
CA LYS A 392 3.02 -5.70 -25.01
C LYS A 392 2.15 -6.42 -24.01
N ALA A 393 0.90 -6.71 -24.37
CA ALA A 393 0.01 -7.49 -23.51
C ALA A 393 0.56 -8.90 -23.28
N ILE A 394 0.34 -9.41 -22.07
CA ILE A 394 0.60 -10.83 -21.78
C ILE A 394 -0.56 -11.59 -22.41
N GLU A 395 -0.27 -12.36 -23.46
CA GLU A 395 -1.24 -13.26 -24.07
C GLU A 395 -1.66 -14.29 -23.01
N LYS A 396 -2.96 -14.32 -22.67
CA LYS A 396 -3.53 -15.40 -21.87
C LYS A 396 -3.67 -16.60 -22.81
N GLU A 397 -2.94 -17.68 -22.53
CA GLU A 397 -3.21 -18.99 -23.15
C GLU A 397 -4.61 -19.50 -22.79
#